data_AF-A0A0Q8EUU7-F1
#
_entry.id   AF-A0A0Q8EUU7-F1
#
_cell.length_a   1.000
_cell.length_b   1.000
_cell.length_c   1.000
_cell.angle_alpha   90.00
_cell.angle_beta   90.00
_cell.angle_gamma   90.00
#
_symmetry.space_group_name_H-M   'P 1'
#
loop_
_entity.id
_entity.type
_entity.pdbx_description
1 polymer ?
#
loop_
_entity_poly.entity_id
_entity_poly.type
_entity_poly.pdbx_seq_one_letter_code
_entity_poly.pdbx_strand_id
1 'polypeptide(L)' 'MRIAARDQATTSDLVGELEVSAATVSHHTAVLRESALITSRRDGGSVRHTITPLGLSLLGAHGLPGARRTC' A
#
# COMPACT_ATOMS: atom_id res chain seq x y z
N MET A 1 -4.84 -8.32 6.26
CA MET A 1 -4.08 -7.71 5.15
C MET A 1 -4.63 -6.30 4.90
N ARG A 2 -4.08 -5.27 5.56
CA ARG A 2 -4.64 -3.90 5.65
C ARG A 2 -3.82 -2.83 4.90
N ILE A 3 -2.81 -3.28 4.16
CA ILE A 3 -1.76 -2.45 3.53
C ILE A 3 -2.29 -1.65 2.32
N ALA A 4 -3.37 -2.13 1.71
CA ALA A 4 -4.00 -1.51 0.55
C ALA A 4 -5.16 -0.55 0.91
N ALA A 5 -5.33 -0.15 2.17
CA ALA A 5 -6.40 0.76 2.56
C ALA A 5 -6.03 2.26 2.41
N ARG A 6 -4.77 2.57 2.06
CA ARG A 6 -4.27 3.95 1.95
C ARG A 6 -3.73 4.26 0.57
N ASP A 7 -4.17 5.39 0.02
CA ASP A 7 -3.76 5.90 -1.29
C ASP A 7 -2.25 6.13 -1.35
N GLN A 8 -1.65 6.54 -0.22
CA GLN A 8 -0.21 6.71 -0.05
C GLN A 8 0.22 6.29 1.36
N ALA A 9 1.12 5.30 1.48
CA ALA A 9 1.70 4.90 2.77
C ALA A 9 3.18 4.57 2.63
N THR A 10 4.02 4.95 3.60
CA THR A 10 5.42 4.52 3.63
C THR A 10 5.58 3.21 4.38
N THR A 11 6.66 2.48 4.11
CA THR A 11 6.99 1.25 4.86
C THR A 11 7.15 1.54 6.35
N SER A 12 7.67 2.71 6.72
CA SER A 12 7.84 3.14 8.11
C SER A 12 6.50 3.45 8.79
N ASP A 13 5.56 4.09 8.09
CA ASP A 13 4.20 4.32 8.61
C ASP A 13 3.48 2.99 8.92
N LEU A 14 3.69 1.98 8.05
CA LEU A 14 3.12 0.65 8.21
C LEU A 14 3.72 -0.12 9.39
N VAL A 15 5.02 0.02 9.66
CA VAL A 15 5.67 -0.63 10.81
C VAL A 15 5.16 -0.07 12.13
N GLY A 16 4.94 1.25 12.21
CA GLY A 16 4.44 1.91 13.42
C GLY A 16 3.00 1.55 13.77
N GLU A 17 2.13 1.35 12.77
CA GLU A 17 0.71 1.07 12.98
C GLU A 17 0.37 -0.42 13.13
N LEU A 18 1.12 -1.32 12.49
CA LEU A 18 0.78 -2.75 12.46
C LEU A 18 1.59 -3.60 13.45
N GLU A 19 2.52 -3.02 14.21
CA GLU A 19 3.45 -3.74 15.11
C GLU A 19 4.16 -4.93 14.45
N VAL A 20 4.25 -4.92 13.11
CA VAL A 20 4.90 -5.97 12.30
C VAL A 20 6.23 -5.45 11.78
N SER A 21 7.19 -6.36 11.70
CA SER A 21 8.55 -6.03 11.28
C SER A 21 8.59 -5.37 9.89
N ALA A 22 9.56 -4.49 9.67
CA ALA A 22 9.80 -3.87 8.36
C ALA A 22 10.02 -4.92 7.24
N ALA A 23 10.58 -6.08 7.58
CA ALA A 23 10.75 -7.21 6.67
C ALA A 23 9.39 -7.81 6.24
N THR A 24 8.47 -8.00 7.18
CA THR A 24 7.10 -8.48 6.92
C THR A 24 6.35 -7.48 6.02
N VAL A 25 6.41 -6.18 6.33
CA VAL A 25 5.79 -5.14 5.49
C VAL A 25 6.39 -5.14 4.08
N SER A 26 7.72 -5.22 3.98
CA SER A 26 8.42 -5.24 2.69
C SER A 26 8.05 -6.47 1.86
N HIS A 27 7.91 -7.64 2.49
CA HIS A 27 7.47 -8.85 1.82
C HIS A 27 6.05 -8.72 1.25
N HIS A 28 5.09 -8.25 2.05
CA HIS A 28 3.72 -8.08 1.57
C HIS A 28 3.59 -6.99 0.49
N THR A 29 4.34 -5.90 0.61
CA THR A 29 4.37 -4.84 -0.42
C THR A 29 5.06 -5.33 -1.69
N ALA A 30 6.04 -6.22 -1.61
CA ALA A 30 6.63 -6.86 -2.78
C ALA A 30 5.61 -7.70 -3.55
N VAL A 31 4.83 -8.55 -2.87
CA VAL A 31 3.76 -9.36 -3.49
C VAL A 31 2.69 -8.48 -4.14
N LEU A 32 2.29 -7.41 -3.46
CA LEU A 32 1.32 -6.44 -4.01
C LEU A 32 1.89 -5.66 -5.22
N ARG A 33 3.20 -5.38 -5.23
CA ARG A 33 3.88 -4.71 -6.35
C ARG A 33 4.00 -5.64 -7.56
N GLU A 34 4.34 -6.90 -7.31
CA GLU A 34 4.47 -7.93 -8.36
C GLU A 34 3.13 -8.23 -9.03
N SER A 35 2.03 -8.18 -8.27
CA SER A 35 0.67 -8.28 -8.79
C SER A 35 0.13 -6.99 -9.42
N ALA A 36 0.97 -5.95 -9.55
CA ALA A 36 0.60 -4.64 -10.08
C ALA A 36 -0.56 -3.94 -9.34
N LEU A 37 -0.83 -4.32 -8.09
CA LEU A 37 -1.87 -3.73 -7.25
C LEU A 37 -1.40 -2.45 -6.54
N ILE A 38 -0.10 -2.35 -6.29
CA ILE A 38 0.54 -1.13 -5.79
C ILE A 38 1.78 -0.79 -6.64
N THR A 39 2.12 0.48 -6.69
CA THR A 39 3.41 0.98 -7.16
C THR A 39 4.15 1.61 -5.98
N SER A 40 5.48 1.66 -6.06
CA SER A 40 6.32 2.26 -5.03
C SER A 40 7.16 3.35 -5.67
N ARG A 41 7.08 4.58 -5.15
CA ARG A 41 7.95 5.68 -5.55
C ARG A 41 8.83 6.06 -4.37
N ARG A 42 10.13 6.17 -4.61
CA ARG A 42 11.06 6.71 -3.61
C ARG A 42 10.98 8.23 -3.65
N ASP A 43 10.63 8.83 -2.52
CA ASP A 43 10.46 10.27 -2.34
C ASP A 43 11.51 10.71 -1.31
N GLY A 44 12.68 11.14 -1.80
CA GLY A 44 13.86 11.41 -0.98
C GLY A 44 14.36 10.17 -0.23
N GLY A 45 14.32 10.23 1.12
CA GLY A 45 14.77 9.16 2.01
C GLY A 45 13.74 8.05 2.26
N SER A 46 12.48 8.23 1.85
CA SER A 46 11.38 7.32 2.18
C SER A 46 10.77 6.68 0.92
N VAL A 47 10.29 5.45 1.06
CA VAL A 47 9.54 4.76 0.00
C VAL A 47 8.05 5.00 0.24
N ARG A 48 7.35 5.55 -0.75
CA ARG A 48 5.91 5.78 -0.73
C ARG A 48 5.24 4.75 -1.63
N HIS A 49 4.34 3.96 -1.07
CA HIS A 49 3.50 3.01 -1.79
C HIS A 49 2.20 3.69 -2.20
N THR A 50 1.78 3.51 -3.45
CA THR A 50 0.54 4.06 -4.01
C THR A 50 -0.25 2.95 -4.68
N ILE A 51 -1.56 2.90 -4.44
CA ILE A 51 -2.43 1.88 -5.04
C ILE A 51 -2.61 2.18 -6.52
N THR A 52 -2.54 1.16 -7.37
CA THR A 52 -2.79 1.31 -8.81
C THR A 52 -4.30 1.35 -9.10
N PRO A 53 -4.74 1.85 -10.26
CA PRO A 53 -6.14 1.77 -10.66
C PRO A 53 -6.71 0.34 -10.64
N LEU A 54 -5.88 -0.66 -10.94
CA LEU A 54 -6.22 -2.08 -10.83
C LEU A 54 -6.48 -2.48 -9.37
N GLY A 55 -5.57 -2.10 -8.46
CA GLY A 55 -5.72 -2.33 -7.02
C GLY A 55 -6.97 -1.67 -6.44
N LEU A 56 -7.28 -0.44 -6.85
CA LEU A 56 -8.50 0.26 -6.45
C LEU A 56 -9.76 -0.46 -6.94
N SER A 57 -9.75 -0.98 -8.18
CA SER A 57 -10.86 -1.74 -8.75
C SER A 57 -11.10 -3.05 -7.98
N LEU A 58 -10.03 -3.74 -7.57
CA LEU A 58 -10.10 -4.96 -6.75
C LEU A 58 -10.61 -4.68 -5.34
N LEU A 59 -10.18 -3.58 -4.71
CA LEU A 59 -10.70 -3.17 -3.39
C LEU A 59 -12.20 -2.86 -3.46
N GLY A 60 -12.61 -2.14 -4.51
CA GLY A 60 -14.02 -1.86 -4.78
C GLY A 60 -14.84 -3.14 -5.01
N ALA A 61 -14.30 -4.11 -5.76
CA ALA A 61 -14.92 -5.42 -5.96
C ALA A 61 -15.06 -6.24 -4.66
N HIS A 62 -14.15 -6.04 -3.70
CA HIS A 62 -14.18 -6.67 -2.38
C HIS A 62 -14.96 -5.87 -1.31
N GLY A 63 -15.67 -4.80 -1.71
CA GLY A 63 -16.46 -3.98 -0.78
C GLY A 63 -15.62 -3.16 0.20
N LEU A 64 -14.31 -3.07 -0.02
CA LEU A 64 -13.42 -2.22 0.74
C LEU A 64 -13.46 -0.81 0.12
N PRO A 65 -13.61 0.26 0.91
CA PRO A 65 -13.60 1.61 0.37
C PRO A 65 -12.26 1.85 -0.32
N GLY A 66 -12.26 1.85 -1.66
CA GLY A 66 -11.11 2.27 -2.47
C GLY A 66 -10.73 3.67 -2.02
N ALA A 67 -9.45 3.85 -1.70
CA ALA A 67 -8.95 5.02 -0.97
C ALA A 67 -9.51 6.32 -1.56
N ARG A 68 -10.16 7.12 -0.71
CA ARG A 68 -10.71 8.42 -1.11
C ARG A 68 -9.54 9.29 -1.54
N ARG A 69 -9.60 9.81 -2.76
CA ARG A 69 -8.68 10.84 -3.27
C ARG A 69 -8.88 12.08 -2.40
N THR A 70 -8.09 12.23 -1.34
CA THR A 70 -7.99 13.50 -0.63
C THR A 70 -7.12 14.40 -1.50
N CYS A 71 -7.80 15.41 -2.08
CA CYS A 71 -7.22 16.52 -2.81
C CYS A 71 -6.28 17.33 -1.92
#